data_AF-A0A971A9Q7-F1
#
_entry.id   AF-A0A971A9Q7-F1
#
_cell.length_a   1.000
_cell.length_b   1.000
_cell.length_c   1.000
_cell.angle_alpha   90.00
_cell.angle_beta   90.00
_cell.angle_gamma   90.00
#
_symmetry.space_group_name_H-M   'P 1'
#
loop_
_entity.id
_entity.type
_entity.pdbx_description
1 polymer ?
#
loop_
_entity_poly.entity_id
_entity_poly.type
_entity_poly.pdbx_seq_one_letter_code
_entity_poly.pdbx_strand_id
1 'polypeptide(L)' 'MDKKQIPLEVINPNAAGIDIGSRSHWVAVGQNAEDVKEFGVYSQDQLEMCEWLRSKNVNSIAMESTGTYWQNLSSS' A
#
# COMPACT_ATOMS: atom_id res chain seq x y z
N MET A 1 4.52 -12.33 26.88
CA MET A 1 4.58 -10.86 27.06
C MET A 1 3.49 -10.27 26.21
N ASP A 2 2.37 -9.88 26.81
CA ASP A 2 1.31 -9.20 26.07
C ASP A 2 1.82 -7.81 25.69
N LYS A 3 1.96 -7.56 24.38
CA LYS A 3 2.29 -6.24 23.86
C LYS A 3 1.10 -5.34 24.16
N LYS A 4 1.27 -4.43 25.12
CA LYS A 4 0.31 -3.38 25.42
C LYS A 4 0.19 -2.47 24.20
N GLN A 5 -0.87 -2.64 23.40
CA GLN A 5 -1.16 -1.71 22.30
C GLN A 5 -1.55 -0.38 22.93
N ILE A 6 -0.77 0.66 22.61
CA ILE A 6 -1.14 2.04 22.94
C ILE A 6 -2.05 2.47 21.78
N PRO A 7 -3.36 2.70 22.02
CA PRO A 7 -4.24 3.13 20.95
C PRO A 7 -3.79 4.51 20.46
N LEU A 8 -3.32 4.57 19.22
CA LEU A 8 -3.03 5.81 18.52
C LEU A 8 -4.29 6.29 17.82
N GLU A 9 -4.55 7.59 17.86
CA GLU A 9 -5.64 8.20 17.11
C GLU A 9 -5.35 8.13 15.61
N VAL A 10 -6.33 7.68 14.83
CA VAL A 10 -6.23 7.62 13.37
C VAL A 10 -6.60 8.99 12.79
N ILE A 11 -5.58 9.74 12.33
CA ILE A 11 -5.76 11.06 11.73
C ILE A 11 -6.16 10.99 10.25
N ASN A 12 -5.64 10.00 9.51
CA ASN A 12 -5.91 9.80 8.08
C ASN A 12 -6.54 8.42 7.84
N PRO A 13 -7.86 8.28 7.99
CA PRO A 13 -8.53 6.98 7.89
C PRO A 13 -8.54 6.39 6.47
N ASN A 14 -8.32 7.23 5.46
CA ASN A 14 -8.31 6.85 4.04
C ASN A 14 -6.88 6.83 3.45
N ALA A 15 -5.87 6.63 4.31
CA ALA A 15 -4.50 6.47 3.88
C ALA A 15 -4.16 4.99 3.69
N ALA A 16 -3.33 4.70 2.68
CA ALA A 16 -2.74 3.37 2.50
C ALA A 16 -1.22 3.43 2.67
N GLY A 17 -0.64 2.33 3.17
CA GLY A 17 0.79 2.08 3.14
C GLY A 17 1.12 1.08 2.04
N ILE A 18 2.18 1.31 1.28
CA ILE A 18 2.70 0.36 0.29
C ILE A 18 4.18 0.11 0.57
N ASP A 19 4.53 -1.15 0.82
CA ASP A 19 5.90 -1.65 0.80
C ASP A 19 6.21 -2.18 -0.60
N ILE A 20 7.18 -1.54 -1.27
CA ILE A 20 7.53 -1.78 -2.66
C ILE A 20 8.72 -2.75 -2.75
N GLY A 21 8.44 -3.97 -3.18
CA GLY A 21 9.43 -4.99 -3.49
C GLY A 21 9.63 -5.22 -4.99
N SER A 22 10.78 -5.79 -5.36
CA SER A 22 11.09 -6.13 -6.75
C SER A 22 10.28 -7.29 -7.34
N ARG A 23 9.57 -8.05 -6.49
CA ARG A 23 8.75 -9.20 -6.89
C ARG A 23 7.27 -9.00 -6.59
N SER A 24 6.94 -8.19 -5.59
CA SER A 24 5.58 -7.90 -5.19
C SER A 24 5.51 -6.62 -4.36
N HIS A 25 4.29 -6.07 -4.26
CA HIS A 25 3.95 -4.91 -3.46
C HIS A 25 2.98 -5.33 -2.35
N TRP A 26 3.28 -4.97 -1.11
CA TRP A 26 2.38 -5.20 0.02
C TRP A 26 1.63 -3.93 0.36
N VAL A 27 0.31 -3.95 0.26
CA VAL A 27 -0.55 -2.78 0.42
C VAL A 27 -1.45 -2.97 1.64
N ALA A 28 -1.42 -2.02 2.57
CA ALA A 28 -2.27 -1.98 3.76
C ALA A 28 -3.23 -0.78 3.68
N VAL A 29 -4.53 -1.03 3.79
CA VAL A 29 -5.58 0.03 3.84
C VAL A 29 -6.20 0.19 5.24
N GLY A 30 -5.71 -0.58 6.22
CA GLY A 30 -6.25 -0.65 7.58
C GLY A 30 -5.26 -1.27 8.55
N GLN A 31 -5.72 -1.53 9.78
CA GLN A 31 -4.88 -2.06 10.87
C GLN A 31 -4.92 -3.59 10.97
N ASN A 32 -5.89 -4.23 10.33
CA ASN A 32 -6.11 -5.67 10.45
C ASN A 32 -5.42 -6.44 9.31
N ALA A 33 -5.21 -7.74 9.50
CA ALA A 33 -4.54 -8.58 8.51
C ALA A 33 -5.34 -8.72 7.21
N GLU A 34 -6.67 -8.72 7.29
CA GLU A 34 -7.59 -8.76 6.15
C GLU A 34 -7.58 -7.45 5.32
N ASP A 35 -7.04 -6.37 5.87
CA ASP A 35 -6.88 -5.08 5.17
C ASP A 35 -5.54 -4.99 4.43
N VAL A 36 -4.75 -6.08 4.42
CA VAL A 36 -3.48 -6.18 3.72
C VAL A 36 -3.61 -7.11 2.52
N LYS A 37 -3.11 -6.67 1.37
CA LYS A 37 -3.12 -7.46 0.13
C LYS A 37 -1.80 -7.32 -0.62
N GLU A 38 -1.33 -8.45 -1.17
CA GLU A 38 -0.17 -8.52 -2.05
C GLU A 38 -0.60 -8.30 -3.51
N PHE A 39 0.21 -7.55 -4.26
CA PHE A 39 0.07 -7.35 -5.71
C PHE A 39 1.39 -7.66 -6.41
N GLY A 40 1.32 -8.10 -7.67
CA GLY A 40 2.50 -8.25 -8.51
C GLY A 40 3.11 -6.92 -8.96
N VAL A 41 4.17 -7.01 -9.76
CA VAL A 41 4.94 -5.85 -10.25
C VAL A 41 4.66 -5.47 -11.69
N TYR A 42 3.89 -6.28 -12.42
CA TYR A 42 3.57 -5.98 -13.82
C TYR A 42 2.46 -4.94 -13.93
N SER A 43 2.34 -4.31 -15.09
CA SER A 43 1.37 -3.23 -15.32
C SER A 43 -0.07 -3.65 -15.01
N GLN A 44 -0.45 -4.89 -15.30
CA GLN A 44 -1.78 -5.41 -14.98
C GLN A 44 -2.03 -5.46 -13.47
N ASP A 45 -1.03 -5.93 -12.70
CA ASP A 45 -1.11 -6.00 -11.23
C ASP A 45 -1.19 -4.59 -10.61
N GLN A 46 -0.46 -3.63 -11.18
CA GLN A 46 -0.51 -2.23 -10.75
C GLN A 46 -1.87 -1.59 -11.00
N LEU A 47 -2.51 -1.91 -12.14
CA LEU A 47 -3.88 -1.45 -12.44
C LEU A 47 -4.88 -2.07 -11.45
N GLU A 48 -4.75 -3.36 -11.16
CA GLU A 48 -5.58 -4.04 -10.16
C GLU A 48 -5.39 -3.47 -8.75
N MET A 49 -4.15 -3.11 -8.40
CA MET A 49 -3.84 -2.40 -7.16
C MET A 49 -4.53 -1.03 -7.11
N CYS A 50 -4.49 -0.27 -8.20
CA CYS A 50 -5.17 1.02 -8.30
C CYS A 50 -6.70 0.90 -8.15
N GLU A 51 -7.32 -0.07 -8.80
CA GLU A 51 -8.76 -0.31 -8.67
C GLU A 51 -9.14 -0.73 -7.25
N TRP A 52 -8.31 -1.58 -6.63
CA TRP A 52 -8.55 -1.99 -5.25
C TRP A 52 -8.44 -0.82 -4.28
N LEU A 53 -7.41 0.02 -4.41
CA LEU A 53 -7.24 1.23 -3.60
C LEU A 53 -8.41 2.21 -3.78
N ARG A 54 -8.89 2.39 -5.02
CA ARG A 54 -10.10 3.17 -5.30
C ARG A 54 -11.34 2.60 -4.60
N SER A 55 -11.54 1.28 -4.66
CA SER A 55 -12.66 0.60 -3.99
C SER A 55 -12.67 0.76 -2.47
N LYS A 56 -11.49 1.04 -1.88
CA LYS A 56 -11.29 1.28 -0.45
C LYS A 56 -11.35 2.76 -0.07
N ASN A 57 -11.67 3.65 -1.02
CA ASN A 57 -11.71 5.10 -0.83
C ASN A 57 -10.38 5.73 -0.39
N VAL A 58 -9.25 5.10 -0.77
CA VAL A 58 -7.92 5.63 -0.44
C VAL A 58 -7.68 6.93 -1.21
N ASN A 59 -7.23 7.97 -0.52
CA ASN A 59 -6.92 9.28 -1.11
C ASN A 59 -5.46 9.71 -0.95
N SER A 60 -4.72 9.04 -0.06
CA SER A 60 -3.33 9.34 0.26
C SER A 60 -2.56 8.04 0.41
N ILE A 61 -1.34 7.98 -0.10
CA ILE A 61 -0.51 6.77 -0.06
C ILE A 61 0.87 7.14 0.47
N ALA A 62 1.35 6.40 1.46
CA ALA A 62 2.75 6.36 1.85
C ALA A 62 3.42 5.17 1.16
N MET A 63 4.47 5.41 0.38
CA MET A 63 5.22 4.36 -0.32
C MET A 63 6.61 4.24 0.29
N GLU A 64 6.99 3.04 0.71
CA GLU A 64 8.33 2.69 1.16
C GLU A 64 8.98 1.80 0.09
N SER A 65 10.24 2.07 -0.23
CA SER A 65 11.02 1.28 -1.17
C SER A 65 12.49 1.35 -0.77
N THR A 66 13.14 0.20 -0.74
CA THR A 66 14.58 0.10 -0.43
C THR A 66 15.49 0.52 -1.61
N GLY A 67 14.93 1.02 -2.73
CA GLY A 67 15.65 1.54 -3.90
C GLY A 67 14.87 2.62 -4.69
N THR A 68 15.47 3.19 -5.74
CA THR A 68 14.86 4.25 -6.57
C THR A 68 13.83 3.68 -7.57
N TYR A 69 12.54 3.64 -7.21
CA TYR A 69 11.48 3.05 -8.05
C TYR A 69 10.39 4.04 -8.53
N TRP A 70 10.49 5.32 -8.19
CA TRP A 70 9.46 6.32 -8.53
C TRP A 70 9.57 6.88 -9.97
N GLN A 71 10.59 6.48 -10.73
CA GLN A 71 10.73 6.85 -12.14
C GLN A 71 9.88 5.91 -12.99
N ASN A 72 8.87 6.46 -13.64
CA ASN A 72 7.99 5.69 -14.51
C ASN A 72 8.71 5.41 -15.85
N LEU A 73 8.95 4.13 -16.16
CA LEU A 73 9.65 3.71 -17.39
C LEU A 73 8.84 3.95 -18.67
N SER A 74 7.53 4.20 -18.56
CA SER A 74 6.63 4.43 -19.69
C SER A 74 6.13 5.87 -19.79
N SER A 75 6.85 6.84 -19.22
CA SER A 75 6.53 8.27 -19.36
C SER A 75 6.72 8.69 -20.82
N SER A 76 5.67 8.58 -21.64
CA SER A 76 5.54 9.22 -22.96
C SER A 76 4.57 10.38 -22.85
#